data_AF-W2P064-F1
#
_entry.id   AF-W2P064-F1
#
_cell.length_a   1.000
_cell.length_b   1.000
_cell.length_c   1.000
_cell.angle_alpha   90.00
_cell.angle_beta   90.00
_cell.angle_gamma   90.00
#
_symmetry.space_group_name_H-M   'P 1'
#
loop_
_entity.id
_entity.type
_entity.pdbx_description
1 polymer ?
#
loop_
_entity_poly.entity_id
_entity_poly.type
_entity_poly.pdbx_seq_one_letter_code
_entity_poly.pdbx_strand_id
1 'polypeptide(L)'
;MYFCASCNVYVKDSSVAEHDQTTAHLLSSSKGVSVRKVWLPETNRGYQLLKSMGWQDNGGLGPTGDGKVMPIATTFKTDRAGVGVQPTAKQARITHFPAHDEQQARMAVDGRSEAQRMQDRL
;
A
#
# COMPACT_ATOMS: atom_id res chain seq x y z
N MET A 1 24.74 -9.33 -34.80
CA MET A 1 24.09 -10.09 -33.71
C MET A 1 24.92 -9.92 -32.45
N TYR A 2 24.31 -9.53 -31.33
CA TYR A 2 24.97 -9.40 -30.03
C TYR A 2 24.02 -9.79 -28.89
N PHE A 3 24.56 -10.02 -27.69
CA PHE A 3 23.79 -10.36 -26.51
C PHE A 3 23.55 -9.13 -25.63
N CYS A 4 22.31 -8.91 -25.21
CA CYS A 4 21.96 -7.87 -24.24
C CYS A 4 21.68 -8.49 -22.88
N ALA A 5 22.48 -8.12 -21.86
CA ALA A 5 22.31 -8.64 -20.50
C ALA A 5 21.05 -8.12 -19.80
N SER A 6 20.67 -6.85 -20.03
CA SER A 6 19.49 -6.23 -19.42
C SER A 6 18.18 -6.87 -19.90
N CYS A 7 18.14 -7.31 -21.16
CA CYS A 7 16.98 -7.96 -21.75
C CYS A 7 17.09 -9.50 -21.74
N ASN A 8 18.27 -10.04 -21.45
CA ASN A 8 18.59 -11.47 -21.50
C ASN A 8 18.23 -12.15 -22.85
N VAL A 9 18.48 -11.46 -23.97
CA VAL A 9 18.18 -11.95 -25.34
C VAL A 9 19.32 -11.67 -26.31
N TYR A 10 19.38 -12.46 -27.38
CA TYR A 10 20.24 -12.19 -28.54
C TYR A 10 19.51 -11.33 -29.56
N VAL A 11 20.05 -10.15 -29.83
CA VAL A 11 19.49 -9.19 -30.79
C VAL A 11 20.12 -9.42 -32.16
N LYS A 12 19.28 -9.61 -33.19
CA LYS A 12 19.65 -9.73 -34.59
C LYS A 12 19.18 -8.49 -35.35
N ASP A 13 19.93 -8.08 -36.36
CA ASP A 13 19.54 -7.04 -37.33
C ASP A 13 19.17 -5.66 -36.75
N SER A 14 19.75 -5.31 -35.61
CA SER A 14 19.71 -3.95 -35.06
C SER A 14 21.05 -3.63 -34.43
N SER A 15 21.47 -2.37 -34.51
CA SER A 15 22.65 -1.89 -33.81
C SER A 15 22.41 -1.85 -32.29
N VAL A 16 23.48 -1.70 -31.51
CA VAL A 16 23.38 -1.52 -30.06
C VAL A 16 22.56 -0.27 -29.73
N ALA A 17 22.83 0.84 -30.43
CA ALA A 17 22.14 2.11 -30.21
C ALA A 17 20.63 2.03 -30.50
N GLU A 18 20.22 1.34 -31.57
CA GLU A 18 18.81 1.20 -31.93
C GLU A 18 18.04 0.35 -30.91
N HIS A 19 18.65 -0.75 -30.44
CA HIS A 19 18.06 -1.60 -29.42
C HIS A 19 17.91 -0.88 -28.08
N ASP A 20 18.94 -0.17 -27.63
CA ASP A 20 18.95 0.50 -26.31
C ASP A 20 17.88 1.60 -26.21
N GLN A 21 17.51 2.20 -27.35
CA GLN A 21 16.44 3.19 -27.45
C GLN A 21 15.04 2.59 -27.55
N THR A 22 14.92 1.27 -27.77
CA THR A 22 13.59 0.64 -27.81
C THR A 22 12.92 0.70 -26.45
N THR A 23 11.61 0.94 -26.45
CA THR A 23 10.79 0.92 -25.23
C THR A 23 10.87 -0.42 -24.49
N ALA A 24 11.05 -1.53 -25.21
CA ALA A 24 11.26 -2.86 -24.64
C ALA A 24 12.58 -2.95 -23.83
N HIS A 25 13.68 -2.41 -24.37
CA HIS A 25 14.94 -2.33 -23.65
C HIS A 25 14.81 -1.41 -22.42
N LEU A 26 14.28 -0.21 -22.60
CA LEU A 26 14.12 0.77 -21.52
C LEU A 26 13.29 0.21 -20.35
N LEU A 27 12.21 -0.52 -20.63
CA LEU A 27 11.39 -1.14 -19.59
C LEU A 27 12.14 -2.26 -18.84
N SER A 28 12.91 -3.08 -19.57
CA SER A 28 13.70 -4.18 -18.99
C SER A 28 14.90 -3.66 -18.17
N SER A 29 15.55 -2.58 -18.63
CA SER A 29 16.64 -1.90 -17.94
C SER A 29 16.16 -1.06 -16.76
N SER A 30 14.89 -0.62 -16.75
CA SER A 30 14.35 0.11 -15.62
C SER A 30 14.29 -0.79 -14.39
N LYS A 31 15.15 -0.53 -13.41
CA LYS A 31 14.93 -1.04 -12.05
C LYS A 31 13.58 -0.48 -11.62
N GLY A 32 12.58 -1.34 -11.48
CA GLY A 32 11.26 -0.94 -11.04
C GLY A 32 11.40 -0.03 -9.83
N VAL A 33 10.78 1.16 -9.90
CA VAL A 33 10.78 2.10 -8.78
C VAL A 33 10.33 1.31 -7.55
N SER A 34 11.17 1.27 -6.52
CA SER A 34 10.82 0.58 -5.28
C SER A 34 9.54 1.21 -4.75
N VAL A 35 8.42 0.51 -4.94
CA VAL A 35 7.09 0.94 -4.47
C VAL A 35 6.96 0.80 -2.95
N ARG A 36 8.05 0.45 -2.24
CA ARG A 36 8.10 0.31 -0.79
C ARG A 36 8.17 1.67 -0.08
N LYS A 37 7.48 2.69 -0.60
CA LYS A 37 7.32 3.95 0.11
C LYS A 37 6.05 3.88 0.94
N VAL A 38 6.19 3.97 2.25
CA VAL A 38 5.04 4.20 3.12
C VAL A 38 4.44 5.56 2.77
N TRP A 39 3.21 5.60 2.28
CA TRP A 39 2.53 6.85 1.98
C TRP A 39 1.92 7.42 3.27
N LEU A 40 2.74 8.11 4.05
CA LEU A 40 2.32 8.94 5.18
C LEU A 40 2.66 10.42 4.87
N PRO A 41 1.71 11.36 4.96
CA PRO A 41 2.01 12.78 4.79
C PRO A 41 2.99 13.29 5.84
N GLU A 42 3.91 14.18 5.47
CA GLU A 42 4.87 14.77 6.41
C GLU A 42 4.22 15.65 7.49
N THR A 43 3.00 16.14 7.22
CA THR A 43 2.15 16.86 8.17
C THR A 43 1.57 15.95 9.26
N ASN A 44 1.62 14.63 9.08
CA ASN A 44 1.11 13.69 10.07
C ASN A 44 2.04 13.64 11.30
N ARG A 45 1.48 13.88 12.49
CA ARG A 45 2.25 13.88 13.74
C ARG A 45 2.91 12.53 14.05
N GLY A 46 2.27 11.42 13.69
CA GLY A 46 2.85 10.08 13.81
C GLY A 46 4.04 9.87 12.88
N TYR A 47 3.99 10.40 11.66
CA TYR A 47 5.14 10.39 10.75
C TYR A 47 6.34 11.14 11.33
N GLN A 48 6.11 12.34 11.88
CA GLN A 48 7.15 13.15 12.51
C GLN A 48 7.78 12.45 13.72
N LEU A 49 6.95 11.80 14.55
CA LEU A 49 7.42 11.02 15.69
C LEU A 49 8.29 9.83 15.23
N LEU A 50 7.85 9.07 14.22
CA LEU A 50 8.65 7.98 13.66
C LEU A 50 10.01 8.47 13.17
N LYS A 51 10.05 9.55 12.37
CA LYS A 51 11.32 10.13 11.89
C LYS A 51 12.21 10.58 13.04
N SER A 52 11.66 11.18 14.10
CA SER A 52 12.43 11.59 15.29
C SER A 52 13.05 10.42 16.06
N MET A 53 12.45 9.23 15.97
CA MET A 53 12.97 7.99 16.56
C MET A 53 13.96 7.25 15.64
N GLY A 54 14.37 7.86 14.53
CA GLY A 54 15.35 7.30 13.60
C GLY A 54 14.78 6.35 12.56
N TRP A 55 13.45 6.26 12.41
CA TRP A 55 12.83 5.48 11.34
C TRP A 55 13.09 6.12 9.96
N GLN A 56 13.25 5.28 8.93
CA GLN A 56 13.46 5.67 7.54
C GLN A 56 12.30 5.19 6.65
N ASP A 57 11.89 6.04 5.71
CA ASP A 57 10.70 5.85 4.85
C ASP A 57 10.89 4.81 3.73
N ASN A 58 12.12 4.33 3.54
CA ASN A 58 12.51 3.31 2.56
C ASN A 58 12.46 1.87 3.11
N GLY A 59 12.11 1.69 4.39
CA GLY A 59 12.26 0.43 5.11
C GLY A 59 11.15 0.12 6.10
N GLY A 60 11.17 -1.12 6.59
CA GLY A 60 10.30 -1.58 7.65
C GLY A 60 10.75 -1.14 9.04
N LEU A 61 9.95 -1.46 10.04
CA LEU A 61 10.33 -1.29 11.45
C LEU A 61 11.20 -2.47 11.94
N GLY A 62 11.90 -2.27 13.05
CA GLY A 62 12.73 -3.29 13.71
C GLY A 62 14.24 -3.03 13.55
N PRO A 63 15.10 -3.76 14.29
CA PRO A 63 16.55 -3.50 14.34
C PRO A 63 17.25 -3.59 12.99
N THR A 64 16.77 -4.47 12.11
CA THR A 64 17.30 -4.71 10.76
C THR A 64 16.49 -4.01 9.67
N GLY A 65 15.36 -3.37 10.02
CA GLY A 65 14.46 -2.76 9.04
C GLY A 65 13.62 -3.74 8.22
N ASP A 66 13.59 -5.02 8.61
CA ASP A 66 12.89 -6.09 7.88
C ASP A 66 11.40 -6.21 8.20
N GLY A 67 10.88 -5.34 9.07
CA GLY A 67 9.46 -5.29 9.39
C GLY A 67 8.60 -5.05 8.16
N LYS A 68 7.33 -5.46 8.23
CA LYS A 68 6.40 -5.24 7.12
C LYS A 68 6.15 -3.74 6.94
N VAL A 69 6.40 -3.24 5.72
CA VAL A 69 6.22 -1.83 5.34
C VAL A 69 4.75 -1.47 5.22
N MET A 70 3.95 -2.36 4.61
CA MET A 70 2.52 -2.14 4.37
C MET A 70 1.66 -2.84 5.43
N PRO A 71 0.52 -2.25 5.83
CA PRO A 71 -0.42 -2.90 6.72
C PRO A 71 -0.87 -4.28 6.22
N ILE A 72 -1.25 -5.16 7.14
CA ILE A 72 -1.85 -6.45 6.80
C ILE A 72 -3.30 -6.21 6.39
N ALA A 73 -3.70 -6.71 5.22
CA ALA A 73 -5.10 -6.65 4.81
C ALA A 73 -5.94 -7.53 5.75
N THR A 74 -6.97 -6.92 6.35
CA THR A 74 -7.94 -7.61 7.21
C THR A 74 -9.26 -7.79 6.48
N THR A 75 -9.97 -8.86 6.81
CA THR A 75 -11.33 -9.13 6.32
C THR A 75 -12.31 -8.98 7.47
N PHE A 76 -13.29 -8.08 7.33
CA PHE A 76 -14.40 -8.01 8.27
C PHE A 76 -15.44 -9.07 7.96
N LYS A 77 -15.83 -9.84 8.97
CA LYS A 77 -16.89 -10.84 8.85
C LYS A 77 -18.22 -10.21 9.26
N THR A 78 -19.14 -10.09 8.32
CA THR A 78 -20.47 -9.50 8.53
C THR A 78 -21.56 -10.53 8.84
N ASP A 79 -21.30 -11.81 8.55
CA ASP A 79 -22.29 -12.87 8.74
C ASP A 79 -22.16 -13.55 10.12
N ARG A 80 -23.13 -14.44 10.40
CA ARG A 80 -23.15 -15.28 11.60
C ARG A 80 -22.66 -16.72 11.34
N ALA A 81 -22.11 -17.02 10.16
CA ALA A 81 -21.69 -18.36 9.80
C ALA A 81 -20.48 -18.82 10.64
N GLY A 82 -20.29 -20.14 10.79
CA GLY A 82 -19.10 -20.69 11.44
C GLY A 82 -17.83 -20.40 10.64
N VAL A 83 -16.68 -20.38 11.32
CA VAL A 83 -15.37 -20.30 10.65
C VAL A 83 -15.20 -21.51 9.72
N GLY A 84 -14.72 -21.27 8.50
CA GLY A 84 -14.51 -22.31 7.49
C GLY A 84 -15.69 -22.51 6.52
N VAL A 85 -16.84 -21.89 6.76
CA VAL A 85 -17.91 -21.80 5.76
C VAL A 85 -17.46 -20.88 4.64
N GLN A 86 -17.59 -21.34 3.39
CA GLN A 86 -17.22 -20.52 2.24
C GLN A 86 -18.16 -19.30 2.15
N PRO A 87 -17.62 -18.07 2.05
CA PRO A 87 -18.44 -16.88 1.98
C PRO A 87 -19.30 -16.92 0.72
N THR A 88 -20.61 -16.73 0.87
CA THR A 88 -21.55 -16.62 -0.25
C THR A 88 -21.46 -15.25 -0.94
N ALA A 89 -20.90 -14.25 -0.27
CA ALA A 89 -20.67 -12.91 -0.81
C ALA A 89 -19.17 -12.54 -0.77
N LYS A 90 -18.66 -12.00 -1.89
CA LYS A 90 -17.30 -11.46 -1.99
C LYS A 90 -17.24 -10.05 -1.42
N GLN A 91 -17.14 -9.85 -0.11
CA GLN A 91 -16.75 -8.51 0.39
C GLN A 91 -15.83 -8.60 1.61
N ALA A 92 -14.55 -8.89 1.35
CA ALA A 92 -13.48 -8.44 2.23
C ALA A 92 -13.37 -6.92 2.09
N ARG A 93 -14.00 -6.17 3.02
CA ARG A 93 -13.79 -4.73 3.15
C ARG A 93 -12.90 -4.46 4.34
N ILE A 94 -11.88 -3.64 4.11
CA ILE A 94 -10.94 -3.16 5.13
C ILE A 94 -11.68 -2.19 6.06
N THR A 95 -11.40 -2.35 7.37
CA THR A 95 -12.09 -1.79 8.55
C THR A 95 -11.50 -0.48 9.06
N HIS A 96 -11.06 0.43 8.18
CA HIS A 96 -10.69 1.76 8.67
C HIS A 96 -11.97 2.59 8.82
N PHE A 97 -12.57 2.52 10.02
CA PHE A 97 -13.55 3.52 10.43
C PHE A 97 -12.83 4.87 10.53
N PRO A 98 -13.48 5.97 10.12
CA PRO A 98 -12.93 7.28 10.37
C PRO A 98 -12.71 7.45 11.88
N ALA A 99 -11.74 8.28 12.25
CA ALA A 99 -11.51 8.57 13.66
C ALA A 99 -12.76 9.23 14.25
N HIS A 100 -13.09 8.92 15.50
CA HIS A 100 -14.16 9.63 16.19
C HIS A 100 -13.78 11.10 16.35
N ASP A 101 -14.60 11.97 15.79
CA ASP A 101 -14.47 13.42 15.90
C ASP A 101 -15.58 13.95 16.82
N GLU A 102 -15.18 14.42 18.00
CA GLU A 102 -16.10 14.97 19.00
C GLU A 102 -16.73 16.29 18.57
N GLN A 103 -16.06 17.10 17.74
CA GLN A 103 -16.62 18.34 17.22
C GLN A 103 -17.70 18.01 16.19
N GLN A 104 -17.40 17.06 15.30
CA GLN A 104 -18.37 16.56 14.33
C GLN A 104 -19.60 15.97 15.02
N ALA A 105 -19.42 15.18 16.09
CA ALA A 105 -20.52 14.63 16.87
C ALA A 105 -21.38 15.72 17.53
N ARG A 106 -20.75 16.75 18.11
CA ARG A 106 -21.45 17.87 18.74
C ARG A 106 -22.28 18.71 17.75
N MET A 107 -21.81 18.85 16.51
CA MET A 107 -22.50 19.61 15.46
C MET A 107 -23.59 18.79 14.76
N ALA A 108 -23.59 17.47 14.93
CA ALA A 108 -24.56 16.58 14.31
C ALA A 108 -25.90 16.60 15.05
N VAL A 109 -27.01 16.57 14.30
CA VAL A 109 -28.38 16.60 14.84
C VAL A 109 -28.68 15.41 15.77
N ASP A 110 -28.11 14.25 15.46
CA ASP A 110 -28.24 12.99 16.21
C ASP A 110 -27.16 12.83 17.30
N GLY A 111 -26.25 13.80 17.44
CA GLY A 111 -25.12 13.75 18.37
C GLY A 111 -24.05 12.73 18.00
N ARG A 112 -24.05 12.21 16.76
CA ARG A 112 -23.13 11.13 16.34
C ARG A 112 -22.17 11.60 15.26
N SER A 113 -20.90 11.30 15.47
CA SER A 113 -19.86 11.40 14.43
C SER A 113 -20.09 10.38 13.31
N GLU A 114 -19.47 10.63 12.16
CA GLU A 114 -19.47 9.70 11.03
C GLU A 114 -18.88 8.33 11.41
N ALA A 115 -17.85 8.33 12.26
CA ALA A 115 -17.25 7.12 12.82
C ALA A 115 -18.29 6.27 13.57
N GLN A 116 -19.06 6.89 14.46
CA GLN A 116 -20.12 6.21 15.22
C GLN A 116 -21.23 5.70 14.30
N ARG A 117 -21.63 6.48 13.29
CA ARG A 117 -22.63 6.03 12.31
C ARG A 117 -22.17 4.84 11.48
N MET A 118 -20.88 4.78 11.13
CA MET A 118 -20.32 3.63 10.41
C MET A 118 -20.20 2.40 11.30
N GLN A 119 -19.96 2.57 12.60
CA GLN A 119 -19.98 1.48 13.58
C GLN A 119 -21.40 0.95 13.80
N ASP A 120 -22.40 1.82 13.85
CA ASP A 120 -23.82 1.46 14.04
C ASP A 120 -24.42 0.72 12.82
N ARG A 121 -23.81 0.84 11.63
CA ARG A 121 -24.25 0.14 10.40
C ARG A 121 -23.70 -1.30 10.28
N LEU A 122 -22.89 -1.74 11.23
CA LEU A 122 -22.36 -3.10 11.34
C LEU A 122 -23.39 -4.01 12.02
#